data_AF-A0A938VC42-F1
#
_entry.id   AF-A0A938VC42-F1
#
_cell.length_a   1.000
_cell.length_b   1.000
_cell.length_c   1.000
_cell.angle_alpha   90.00
_cell.angle_beta   90.00
_cell.angle_gamma   90.00
#
_symmetry.space_group_name_H-M   'P 1'
#
loop_
_entity.id
_entity.type
_entity.pdbx_description
1 polymer ?
#
loop_
_entity_poly.entity_id
_entity_poly.type
_entity_poly.pdbx_seq_one_letter_code
_entity_poly.pdbx_strand_id
1 'polypeptide(L)'
;MYVHFHADPDLRVGRERTAFARAVGDAVVRYRIEGKLSQRGLAARLGMKPSAVARLKNGDHNPSNETLERLAAGLGMRFLVDVARSDAARAPQADGVGVMHEHATSAGGWTLVAAGPAPRRLG
;
A
#
# COMPACT_ATOMS: atom_id res chain seq x y z
N MET A 1 -5.24 -37.98 -5.81
CA MET A 1 -6.09 -37.19 -4.88
C MET A 1 -5.81 -35.72 -5.15
N TYR A 2 -6.63 -35.09 -6.00
CA TYR A 2 -6.49 -33.65 -6.30
C TYR A 2 -7.28 -32.86 -5.26
N VAL A 3 -6.60 -32.01 -4.49
CA VAL A 3 -7.26 -31.02 -3.63
C VAL A 3 -7.77 -29.89 -4.53
N HIS A 4 -9.07 -29.90 -4.81
CA HIS A 4 -9.73 -28.71 -5.35
C HIS A 4 -9.70 -27.63 -4.27
N PHE A 5 -8.78 -26.67 -4.38
CA PHE A 5 -8.85 -25.41 -3.65
C PHE A 5 -10.05 -24.64 -4.18
N HIS A 6 -11.23 -24.86 -3.61
CA HIS A 6 -12.31 -23.89 -3.71
C HIS A 6 -11.84 -22.65 -2.95
N ALA A 7 -11.45 -21.61 -3.69
CA ALA A 7 -11.13 -20.32 -3.13
C ALA A 7 -12.39 -19.77 -2.47
N ASP A 8 -12.50 -19.97 -1.16
CA ASP A 8 -13.62 -19.51 -0.34
C ASP A 8 -13.90 -18.02 -0.66
N PRO A 9 -15.12 -17.69 -1.12
CA PRO A 9 -15.47 -16.32 -1.47
C PRO A 9 -15.30 -15.35 -0.29
N ASP A 10 -15.50 -15.78 0.95
CA ASP A 10 -15.31 -14.93 2.13
C ASP A 10 -13.83 -14.62 2.36
N LEU A 11 -12.95 -15.59 2.08
CA LEU A 11 -11.49 -15.38 2.09
C LEU A 11 -11.02 -14.50 0.93
N ARG A 12 -11.77 -14.44 -0.19
CA ARG A 12 -11.51 -13.52 -1.30
C ARG A 12 -11.96 -12.10 -0.96
N VAL A 13 -13.16 -11.93 -0.41
CA VAL A 13 -13.70 -10.64 0.03
C VAL A 13 -12.84 -10.04 1.15
N GLY A 14 -12.38 -10.86 2.11
CA GLY A 14 -11.44 -10.42 3.14
C GLY A 14 -10.07 -9.99 2.60
N ARG A 15 -9.57 -10.66 1.55
CA ARG A 15 -8.35 -10.27 0.83
C ARG A 15 -8.53 -8.98 0.04
N GLU A 16 -9.65 -8.84 -0.69
CA GLU A 16 -10.03 -7.62 -1.42
C GLU A 16 -10.09 -6.41 -0.49
N ARG A 17 -10.71 -6.58 0.68
CA ARG A 17 -10.91 -5.49 1.66
C ARG A 17 -9.62 -4.96 2.27
N THR A 18 -8.58 -5.79 2.37
CA THR A 18 -7.28 -5.44 2.97
C THR A 18 -6.14 -5.29 1.96
N ALA A 19 -6.40 -5.47 0.66
CA ALA A 19 -5.38 -5.37 -0.38
C ALA A 19 -4.66 -4.01 -0.36
N PHE A 20 -5.42 -2.92 -0.21
CA PHE A 20 -4.85 -1.57 -0.06
C PHE A 20 -3.96 -1.46 1.19
N ALA A 21 -4.48 -1.87 2.36
CA ALA A 21 -3.74 -1.87 3.61
C ALA A 21 -2.41 -2.64 3.52
N ARG A 22 -2.42 -3.84 2.94
CA ARG A 22 -1.22 -4.68 2.75
C ARG A 22 -0.21 -4.00 1.83
N ALA A 23 -0.65 -3.45 0.72
CA ALA A 23 0.24 -2.76 -0.22
C ALA A 23 0.95 -1.56 0.43
N VAL A 24 0.22 -0.75 1.21
CA VAL A 24 0.84 0.35 1.97
C VAL A 24 1.77 -0.20 3.06
N GLY A 25 1.34 -1.24 3.78
CA GLY A 25 2.15 -1.90 4.81
C GLY A 25 3.49 -2.40 4.27
N ASP A 26 3.48 -3.08 3.14
CA ASP A 26 4.65 -3.63 2.46
C ASP A 26 5.61 -2.52 2.00
N ALA A 27 5.09 -1.43 1.42
CA ALA A 27 5.89 -0.27 1.05
C ALA A 27 6.64 0.32 2.26
N VAL A 28 5.93 0.44 3.39
CA VAL A 28 6.50 0.94 4.65
C VAL A 28 7.49 -0.05 5.27
N VAL A 29 7.27 -1.36 5.13
CA VAL A 29 8.24 -2.39 5.54
C VAL A 29 9.51 -2.28 4.72
N ARG A 30 9.40 -2.20 3.38
CA ARG A 30 10.55 -2.07 2.46
C ARG A 30 11.38 -0.85 2.79
N TYR A 31 10.76 0.33 2.86
CA TYR A 31 11.44 1.57 3.24
C TYR A 31 12.21 1.42 4.55
N ARG A 32 11.58 0.81 5.56
CA ARG A 32 12.21 0.61 6.85
C ARG A 32 13.46 -0.27 6.74
N ILE A 33 13.36 -1.39 6.01
CA ILE A 33 14.46 -2.36 5.86
C ILE A 33 15.62 -1.72 5.09
N GLU A 34 15.33 -1.04 3.99
CA GLU A 34 16.31 -0.31 3.17
C GLU A 34 17.00 0.80 3.98
N GLY A 35 16.24 1.52 4.79
CA GLY A 35 16.74 2.53 5.72
C GLY A 35 17.36 1.99 7.02
N LYS A 36 17.44 0.67 7.20
CA LYS A 36 17.94 -0.01 8.42
C LYS A 36 17.28 0.49 9.72
N LEU A 37 16.02 0.87 9.65
CA LEU A 37 15.27 1.40 10.78
C LEU A 37 14.67 0.26 11.62
N SER A 38 14.67 0.42 12.94
CA SER A 38 13.82 -0.41 13.80
C SER A 38 12.35 0.02 13.65
N GLN A 39 11.41 -0.81 14.11
CA GLN A 39 9.99 -0.42 14.11
C GLN A 39 9.73 0.81 14.99
N ARG A 40 10.41 0.91 16.14
CA ARG A 40 10.36 2.09 17.04
C ARG A 40 11.02 3.31 16.39
N GLY A 41 12.12 3.13 15.67
CA GLY A 41 12.78 4.21 14.94
C GLY A 41 11.89 4.78 13.84
N LEU A 42 11.20 3.93 13.09
CA LEU A 42 10.18 4.37 12.13
C LEU A 42 9.03 5.13 12.83
N ALA A 43 8.56 4.63 13.96
CA ALA A 43 7.49 5.27 14.73
C ALA A 43 7.90 6.67 15.20
N ALA A 44 9.12 6.84 15.70
CA ALA A 44 9.68 8.14 16.05
C ALA A 44 9.75 9.07 14.84
N ARG A 45 10.25 8.58 13.70
CA ARG A 45 10.34 9.35 12.45
C ARG A 45 8.97 9.86 11.97
N LEU A 46 7.92 9.06 12.15
CA LEU A 46 6.56 9.40 11.73
C LEU A 46 5.75 10.15 12.80
N GLY A 47 6.29 10.33 14.02
CA GLY A 47 5.52 10.85 15.15
C GLY A 47 4.30 9.98 15.48
N MET A 48 4.42 8.66 15.33
CA MET A 48 3.35 7.68 15.55
C MET A 48 3.63 6.79 16.76
N LYS A 49 2.57 6.22 17.34
CA LYS A 49 2.71 5.17 18.36
C LYS A 49 3.30 3.89 17.71
N PRO A 50 4.22 3.17 18.37
CA PRO A 50 4.77 1.90 17.84
C PRO A 50 3.69 0.87 17.46
N SER A 51 2.60 0.78 18.23
CA SER A 51 1.46 -0.09 17.93
C SER A 51 0.65 0.34 16.71
N ALA A 52 0.63 1.64 16.37
CA ALA A 52 0.03 2.11 15.13
C ALA A 52 0.90 1.73 13.92
N VAL A 53 2.23 1.84 14.06
CA VAL A 53 3.17 1.40 13.01
C VAL A 53 3.14 -0.12 12.82
N ALA A 54 2.91 -0.91 13.88
CA ALA A 54 2.72 -2.36 13.76
C ALA A 54 1.49 -2.71 12.94
N ARG A 55 0.32 -2.16 13.29
CA ARG A 55 -0.92 -2.39 12.54
C ARG A 55 -0.83 -1.96 11.08
N LEU A 56 -0.18 -0.82 10.83
CA LEU A 56 0.08 -0.33 9.48
C LEU A 56 0.91 -1.34 8.67
N LYS A 57 2.01 -1.84 9.23
CA LYS A 57 2.88 -2.80 8.54
C LYS A 57 2.26 -4.16 8.32
N ASN A 58 1.39 -4.58 9.22
CA ASN A 58 0.66 -5.85 9.07
C ASN A 58 -0.45 -5.75 8.02
N GLY A 59 -0.84 -4.52 7.62
CA GLY A 59 -1.99 -4.31 6.75
C GLY A 59 -3.32 -4.67 7.43
N ASP A 60 -3.40 -4.56 8.77
CA ASP A 60 -4.58 -4.97 9.54
C ASP A 60 -5.81 -4.11 9.20
N HIS A 61 -5.58 -2.83 8.84
CA HIS A 61 -6.62 -1.84 8.55
C HIS A 61 -6.16 -0.90 7.44
N ASN A 62 -7.11 -0.43 6.62
CA ASN A 62 -6.82 0.59 5.62
C ASN A 62 -6.35 1.89 6.30
N PRO A 63 -5.21 2.47 5.88
CA PRO A 63 -4.74 3.74 6.41
C PRO A 63 -5.70 4.87 6.04
N SER A 64 -5.85 5.85 6.93
CA SER A 64 -6.56 7.10 6.62
C SER A 64 -5.75 7.97 5.66
N ASN A 65 -6.39 8.94 5.02
CA ASN A 65 -5.70 9.95 4.22
C ASN A 65 -4.62 10.69 5.03
N GLU A 66 -4.92 11.05 6.29
CA GLU A 66 -3.94 11.64 7.22
C GLU A 66 -2.71 10.72 7.43
N THR A 67 -2.92 9.40 7.49
CA THR A 67 -1.82 8.43 7.59
C THR A 67 -1.00 8.43 6.30
N LEU A 68 -1.62 8.45 5.13
CA LEU A 68 -0.92 8.52 3.84
C LEU A 68 -0.11 9.81 3.69
N GLU A 69 -0.68 10.95 4.05
CA GLU A 69 0.01 12.26 4.05
C GLU A 69 1.23 12.24 4.96
N ARG A 70 1.07 11.70 6.17
CA ARG A 70 2.16 11.54 7.14
C ARG A 70 3.27 10.62 6.61
N LEU A 71 2.92 9.53 5.93
CA LEU A 71 3.89 8.65 5.28
C LEU A 71 4.60 9.35 4.13
N ALA A 72 3.88 10.09 3.28
CA ALA A 72 4.45 10.84 2.18
C ALA A 72 5.46 11.88 2.68
N ALA A 73 5.07 12.71 3.64
CA ALA A 73 5.93 13.72 4.23
C ALA A 73 7.11 13.12 5.01
N GLY A 74 6.84 12.10 5.83
CA GLY A 74 7.84 11.51 6.71
C GLY A 74 8.85 10.62 5.99
N LEU A 75 8.45 9.95 4.91
CA LEU A 75 9.28 8.94 4.22
C LEU A 75 9.71 9.39 2.82
N GLY A 76 9.20 10.51 2.30
CA GLY A 76 9.45 10.93 0.92
C GLY A 76 8.80 9.98 -0.08
N MET A 77 7.65 9.40 0.28
CA MET A 77 6.87 8.52 -0.58
C MET A 77 5.87 9.32 -1.41
N ARG A 78 5.51 8.79 -2.58
CA ARG A 78 4.37 9.27 -3.38
C ARG A 78 3.32 8.18 -3.43
N PHE A 79 2.07 8.57 -3.20
CA PHE A 79 0.91 7.70 -3.37
C PHE A 79 0.09 8.22 -4.54
N LEU A 80 -0.26 7.33 -5.47
CA LEU A 80 -1.20 7.62 -6.54
C LEU A 80 -2.48 6.80 -6.27
N VAL A 81 -3.62 7.48 -6.18
CA VAL A 81 -4.93 6.85 -6.10
C VAL A 81 -5.71 7.34 -7.31
N ASP A 82 -6.10 6.40 -8.16
CA ASP A 82 -6.93 6.67 -9.33
C ASP A 82 -8.37 6.22 -9.05
N VAL A 83 -9.34 7.06 -9.40
CA VAL A 83 -10.77 6.78 -9.23
C VAL A 83 -11.44 7.07 -10.57
N ALA A 84 -11.76 5.99 -11.28
CA ALA A 84 -12.37 6.05 -12.59
C ALA A 84 -13.61 5.16 -12.64
N ARG A 85 -14.48 5.41 -13.64
CA ARG A 85 -15.58 4.48 -13.95
C ARG A 85 -15.01 3.13 -14.40
N SER A 86 -15.75 2.05 -14.17
CA SER A 86 -15.32 0.69 -14.54
C SER A 86 -15.07 0.50 -16.05
N ASP A 87 -15.66 1.35 -16.89
CA ASP A 87 -15.50 1.36 -18.35
C ASP A 87 -14.41 2.33 -18.85
N ALA A 88 -13.80 3.11 -17.96
CA ALA A 88 -12.74 4.03 -18.33
C ALA A 88 -11.42 3.29 -18.55
N ALA A 89 -10.64 3.71 -19.55
CA ALA A 89 -9.29 3.24 -19.72
C ALA A 89 -8.46 3.55 -18.47
N ARG A 90 -7.59 2.62 -18.06
CA ARG A 90 -6.69 2.78 -16.91
C ARG A 90 -5.83 4.04 -17.08
N ALA A 91 -5.69 4.84 -16.02
CA ALA A 91 -4.77 5.96 -16.06
C ALA A 91 -3.34 5.50 -16.41
N PRO A 92 -2.58 6.30 -17.19
CA PRO A 92 -1.18 6.01 -17.44
C PRO A 92 -0.42 5.82 -16.12
N GLN A 93 0.48 4.83 -16.05
CA GLN A 93 1.36 4.68 -14.89
C GLN A 93 2.25 5.91 -14.78
N ALA A 94 2.22 6.58 -13.62
CA ALA A 94 3.06 7.75 -13.39
C ALA A 94 4.54 7.35 -13.31
N ASP A 95 5.41 8.12 -13.96
CA ASP A 95 6.84 7.87 -13.97
C ASP A 95 7.45 7.85 -12.55
N GLY A 96 8.23 6.79 -12.29
CA GLY A 96 8.88 6.60 -10.99
C GLY A 96 7.92 6.24 -9.85
N VAL A 97 6.76 5.66 -10.13
CA VAL A 97 5.90 5.04 -9.12
C VAL A 97 5.82 3.54 -9.41
N GLY A 98 6.56 2.74 -8.64
CA GLY A 98 6.52 1.29 -8.75
C GLY A 98 5.18 0.74 -8.28
N VAL A 99 4.50 -0.01 -9.14
CA VAL A 99 3.27 -0.74 -8.80
C VAL A 99 3.63 -1.82 -7.78
N MET A 100 3.18 -1.68 -6.53
CA MET A 100 3.45 -2.66 -5.48
C MET A 100 2.36 -3.73 -5.39
N HIS A 101 1.12 -3.38 -5.73
CA HIS A 101 0.02 -4.33 -5.85
C HIS A 101 -1.00 -3.85 -6.88
N GLU A 102 -1.44 -4.80 -7.70
CA GLU A 102 -2.57 -4.64 -8.63
C GLU A 102 -3.65 -5.65 -8.22
N HIS A 103 -4.86 -5.15 -7.96
CA HIS A 103 -6.00 -6.01 -7.66
C HIS A 103 -7.21 -5.58 -8.49
N ALA A 104 -7.75 -6.50 -9.27
CA ALA A 104 -9.04 -6.34 -9.93
C ALA A 104 -10.15 -6.59 -8.90
N THR A 105 -10.98 -5.58 -8.63
CA THR A 105 -12.14 -5.74 -7.76
C THR A 105 -13.16 -6.67 -8.40
N SER A 106 -13.95 -7.35 -7.58
CA SER A 106 -15.05 -8.20 -8.01
C SER A 106 -16.13 -7.46 -8.84
N ALA A 107 -16.14 -6.12 -8.82
CA ALA A 107 -17.02 -5.25 -9.60
C ALA A 107 -16.39 -4.72 -10.91
N GLY A 108 -15.21 -5.20 -11.30
CA GLY A 108 -14.54 -4.82 -12.56
C GLY A 108 -13.72 -3.52 -12.49
N GLY A 109 -13.48 -2.98 -11.29
CA GLY A 109 -12.56 -1.86 -11.07
C GLY A 109 -11.14 -2.35 -10.79
N TRP A 110 -10.15 -1.46 -10.87
CA TRP A 110 -8.76 -1.77 -10.57
C TRP A 110 -8.30 -0.89 -9.43
N THR A 111 -7.72 -1.46 -8.36
CA THR A 111 -7.03 -0.66 -7.35
C THR A 111 -5.53 -0.79 -7.60
N LEU A 112 -4.92 0.32 -8.00
CA LEU A 112 -3.48 0.44 -8.14
C LEU A 112 -2.91 1.10 -6.88
N VAL A 113 -2.09 0.38 -6.12
CA VAL A 113 -1.30 1.00 -5.05
C VAL A 113 0.15 0.99 -5.45
N ALA A 114 0.63 2.17 -5.80
CA ALA A 114 1.99 2.40 -6.21
C ALA A 114 2.63 3.33 -5.16
N ALA A 115 3.62 2.80 -4.45
CA ALA A 115 4.40 3.53 -3.44
C ALA A 115 5.88 3.30 -3.76
N GLY A 116 6.45 4.16 -4.60
CA GLY A 116 7.89 4.17 -4.88
C GLY A 116 8.62 5.18 -4.00
N PRO A 117 9.94 5.04 -3.80
CA PRO A 117 10.74 6.17 -3.34
C PRO A 117 10.55 7.34 -4.32
N ALA A 118 10.35 8.56 -3.81
CA ALA A 118 10.38 9.72 -4.70
C ALA A 118 11.72 9.73 -5.47
N PRO A 119 11.71 10.03 -6.79
CA PRO A 119 12.94 10.16 -7.54
C PRO A 119 13.84 11.17 -6.83
N ARG A 120 15.10 10.80 -6.57
CA ARG A 120 16.09 11.75 -6.08
C ARG A 120 16.19 12.85 -7.12
N ARG A 121 15.79 14.08 -6.77
CA ARG A 121 16.13 15.24 -7.59
C ARG A 121 17.65 15.32 -7.58
N LEU A 122 18.27 15.01 -8.71
CA LEU A 122 19.67 15.33 -8.95
C LEU A 122 19.73 16.87 -9.01
N GLY A 123 20.39 17.46 -8.01
CA GLY A 123 20.84 18.85 -8.04
C GLY A 123 22.25 18.92 -8.59
#